data_AF-A0A4R6U0X1-F1
#
_entry.id   AF-A0A4R6U0X1-F1
#
_cell.length_a   1.000
_cell.length_b   1.000
_cell.length_c   1.000
_cell.angle_alpha   90.00
_cell.angle_beta   90.00
_cell.angle_gamma   90.00
#
_symmetry.space_group_name_H-M   'P 1'
#
loop_
_entity.id
_entity.type
_entity.pdbx_description
1 polymer ?
#
loop_
_entity_poly.entity_id
_entity_poly.type
_entity_poly.pdbx_seq_one_letter_code
_entity_poly.pdbx_strand_id
1 'polypeptide(L)' 'MKLFGSKEQLASSSPLSDFLRNTKSKDKKKVYSKVIAAASRRQCAVLEAANSKF' A
#
# COMPACT_ATOMS: atom_id res chain seq x y z
N MET A 1 -19.54 11.07 -30.91
CA MET A 1 -18.45 10.68 -30.00
C MET A 1 -19.07 10.05 -28.76
N LYS A 2 -18.86 8.74 -28.51
CA LYS A 2 -19.30 8.08 -27.28
C LYS A 2 -18.19 8.24 -26.24
N LEU A 3 -18.28 9.31 -25.44
CA LEU A 3 -17.41 9.53 -24.30
C LEU A 3 -17.98 8.73 -23.11
N PHE A 4 -17.21 7.74 -22.62
CA PHE A 4 -17.46 6.96 -21.39
C PHE A 4 -18.58 5.91 -21.48
N GLY A 5 -18.34 4.87 -22.28
CA GLY A 5 -19.26 3.74 -22.47
C GLY A 5 -18.65 2.38 -22.13
N SER A 6 -17.94 2.26 -21.02
CA SER A 6 -17.58 0.96 -20.44
C SER A 6 -17.71 1.07 -18.93
N LYS A 7 -18.76 0.48 -18.36
CA LYS A 7 -18.78 0.15 -16.93
C LYS A 7 -17.62 -0.82 -16.75
N GLU A 8 -16.46 -0.31 -16.35
CA GLU A 8 -15.38 -1.19 -15.93
C GLU A 8 -15.94 -2.09 -14.83
N GLN A 9 -15.82 -3.40 -15.03
CA GLN A 9 -16.17 -4.38 -14.03
C GLN A 9 -15.26 -4.12 -12.84
N LEU A 10 -15.75 -3.36 -11.86
CA LEU A 10 -15.04 -3.06 -10.63
C LEU A 10 -14.55 -4.40 -10.09
N ALA A 11 -13.24 -4.52 -9.87
CA ALA A 11 -12.63 -5.72 -9.32
C ALA A 11 -13.49 -6.21 -8.15
N SER A 12 -13.80 -7.51 -8.14
CA SER A 12 -14.58 -8.16 -7.09
C SER A 12 -14.07 -7.69 -5.73
N SER A 13 -14.98 -7.30 -4.83
CA SER A 13 -14.60 -6.72 -3.53
C SER A 13 -13.56 -7.61 -2.84
N SER A 14 -12.37 -7.04 -2.66
CA SER A 14 -11.30 -7.59 -1.83
C SER A 14 -11.22 -6.78 -0.54
N PRO A 15 -10.69 -7.36 0.55
CA PRO A 15 -10.46 -6.62 1.79
C PRO A 15 -9.65 -5.34 1.58
N LEU A 16 -8.69 -5.35 0.64
CA LEU A 16 -7.92 -4.16 0.29
C LEU A 16 -8.77 -3.11 -0.45
N SER A 17 -9.57 -3.52 -1.43
CA SER A 17 -10.44 -2.58 -2.14
C SER A 17 -11.48 -1.97 -1.21
N ASP A 18 -11.99 -2.74 -0.25
CA ASP A 18 -12.97 -2.25 0.74
C ASP A 18 -12.32 -1.29 1.72
N PHE A 19 -11.10 -1.59 2.17
CA PHE A 19 -10.29 -0.66 2.96
C PHE A 19 -10.06 0.65 2.20
N LEU A 20 -9.69 0.58 0.91
CA LEU A 20 -9.43 1.75 0.08
C LEU A 20 -10.70 2.58 -0.18
N ARG A 21 -11.87 1.95 -0.34
CA ARG A 21 -13.13 2.66 -0.58
C ARG A 21 -13.73 3.24 0.69
N ASN A 22 -13.72 2.49 1.80
CA ASN A 22 -14.53 2.82 2.99
C ASN A 22 -13.75 3.53 4.10
N THR A 23 -12.42 3.52 4.06
CA THR A 23 -11.59 4.09 5.14
C THR A 23 -11.31 5.58 4.95
N LYS A 24 -11.38 6.36 6.04
CA LYS A 24 -11.03 7.79 6.03
C LYS A 24 -9.55 8.02 5.73
N SER A 25 -9.22 9.15 5.12
CA SER A 25 -7.84 9.50 4.74
C SER A 25 -6.85 9.44 5.93
N LYS A 26 -7.28 9.91 7.11
CA LYS A 26 -6.48 9.84 8.35
C LYS A 26 -6.06 8.41 8.71
N ASP A 27 -7.00 7.47 8.61
CA ASP A 27 -6.76 6.08 8.98
C ASP A 27 -5.93 5.35 7.91
N LYS A 28 -6.14 5.67 6.63
CA LYS A 28 -5.26 5.22 5.53
C LYS A 28 -3.81 5.64 5.77
N LYS A 29 -3.59 6.92 6.08
CA LYS A 29 -2.25 7.45 6.40
C LYS A 29 -1.61 6.69 7.56
N LYS A 30 -2.36 6.40 8.62
CA LYS A 30 -1.85 5.62 9.76
C LYS A 30 -1.37 4.23 9.34
N VAL A 31 -2.11 3.54 8.46
CA VAL A 31 -1.71 2.22 7.94
C VAL A 31 -0.48 2.35 7.04
N TYR A 32 -0.47 3.30 6.11
CA TYR A 32 0.67 3.52 5.21
C TYR A 32 1.95 3.86 5.97
N SER A 33 1.89 4.76 6.96
CA SER A 33 3.06 5.10 7.78
C SER A 33 3.63 3.88 8.50
N LYS A 34 2.78 2.98 9.01
CA LYS A 34 3.23 1.74 9.64
C LYS A 34 3.93 0.81 8.65
N VAL A 35 3.35 0.63 7.46
CA VAL A 35 3.91 -0.23 6.41
C VAL A 35 5.25 0.30 5.93
N ILE A 36 5.34 1.60 5.65
CA ILE A 36 6.57 2.27 5.23
C ILE A 36 7.65 2.11 6.31
N ALA A 37 7.33 2.39 7.58
CA ALA A 37 8.29 2.25 8.67
C ALA A 37 8.81 0.81 8.81
N ALA A 38 7.94 -0.20 8.68
CA ALA A 38 8.34 -1.60 8.73
C ALA A 38 9.22 -1.99 7.53
N ALA A 39 8.90 -1.50 6.33
CA ALA A 39 9.70 -1.73 5.13
C ALA A 39 11.09 -1.08 5.25
N SER A 40 11.15 0.18 5.69
CA SER A 40 12.41 0.88 5.92
C SER A 40 13.29 0.17 6.95
N ARG A 41 12.73 -0.32 8.06
CA ARG A 41 13.50 -1.09 9.05
C ARG A 41 14.11 -2.35 8.45
N ARG A 42 13.36 -3.08 7.62
CA ARG A 42 13.88 -4.28 6.95
C ARG A 42 15.00 -3.92 5.98
N GLN A 43 14.86 -2.83 5.23
CA GLN A 43 15.91 -2.36 4.31
C GLN A 43 17.18 -1.99 5.08
N CYS A 44 17.06 -1.24 6.18
CA CYS A 44 18.20 -0.91 7.05
C CYS A 44 18.87 -2.17 7.60
N ALA A 45 18.11 -3.14 8.11
CA ALA A 45 18.66 -4.38 8.64
C ALA A 45 19.45 -5.18 7.58
N VAL A 46 18.99 -5.18 6.33
CA VAL A 46 19.72 -5.81 5.21
C VAL A 46 21.03 -5.07 4.93
N LEU A 47 21.01 -3.74 4.93
CA LEU A 47 22.21 -2.93 4.72
C LEU A 47 23.22 -3.09 5.87
N GLU A 48 22.77 -3.11 7.11
CA GLU A 48 23.59 -3.37 8.29
C GLU A 48 24.24 -4.75 8.21
N ALA A 49 23.45 -5.78 7.89
CA ALA A 49 23.96 -7.15 7.73
C ALA A 49 24.98 -7.27 6.57
N ALA A 50 24.83 -6.47 5.52
CA ALA A 50 25.82 -6.40 4.45
C ALA A 50 27.09 -5.67 4.91
N ASN A 51 26.95 -4.58 5.66
CA ASN A 51 28.07 -3.78 6.18
C ASN A 51 28.90 -4.56 7.22
N SER A 52 28.27 -5.39 8.06
CA SER A 52 28.97 -6.22 9.05
C SER A 52 29.66 -7.46 8.46
N LYS A 53 29.47 -7.75 7.17
CA LYS A 53 30.13 -8.87 6.46
C LYS A 53 31.45 -8.48 5.79
N PHE A 54 31.80 -7.19 5.81
CA PHE A 54 33.09 -6.66 5.38
C PHE A 54 33.88 -6.16 6.59
#